data_AF-A0A433DTI1-F1
#
_entry.id   AF-A0A433DTI1-F1
#
_cell.length_a   1.000
_cell.length_b   1.000
_cell.length_c   1.000
_cell.angle_alpha   90.00
_cell.angle_beta   90.00
_cell.angle_gamma   90.00
#
_symmetry.space_group_name_H-M   'P 1'
#
loop_
_entity.id
_entity.type
_entity.pdbx_description
1 polymer ?
#
loop_
_entity_poly.entity_id
_entity_poly.type
_entity_poly.pdbx_seq_one_letter_code
_entity_poly.pdbx_strand_id
1 'polypeptide(L)'
;MSSDPWGRVDETGTVYVRTAEGEQVVGSWQAGSPEEALAYFERKYDGIVVEIGLLERRVKTTDLSAKDATTAIDHLRQQVDEHHAVGDLDALRKRLDALVATVEARREERKAQKAKQTDEAKQAKEALVAEAEELARSEQWRSAGERLRALVDTWKGLPRLDRKSDDELWHRFSHARSAFSKRRKAHFAALDAQREEARKAKEKLVTEAESLSGSTDWVGTAARYRDLMTEWKAAGRAQREAEDDLWNRFRGAQDIFFAARSEVFAERDAEQGENLKLKEELAAEAEKLVPVKDLKAARAAFRSINERWEAIGHVPRDARPKVEGRMQAVERALLESEESEWRRTNPEARARAAGLTGQLQAAVDKLRGQIDTARAQGNNARADKLAKELEGRQALLDQALKGLEEFGG
;
A
#
# COMPACT_ATOMS: atom_id res chain seq x y z
N MET A 1 58.44 41.10 -92.43
CA MET A 1 57.44 41.19 -91.35
C MET A 1 56.96 39.78 -91.07
N SER A 2 57.13 39.30 -89.83
CA SER A 2 56.49 38.06 -89.39
C SER A 2 55.13 38.43 -88.79
N SER A 3 54.06 37.82 -89.30
CA SER A 3 52.71 38.04 -88.80
C SER A 3 52.18 36.74 -88.22
N ASP A 4 52.07 36.70 -86.91
CA ASP A 4 51.27 35.70 -86.21
C ASP A 4 49.78 36.11 -86.29
N PRO A 5 48.81 35.18 -86.27
CA PRO A 5 47.39 35.51 -86.12
C PRO A 5 47.09 36.51 -84.99
N TRP A 6 47.87 36.50 -83.90
CA TRP A 6 47.63 37.33 -82.71
C TRP A 6 48.61 38.48 -82.51
N GLY A 7 49.69 38.57 -83.29
CA GLY A 7 50.66 39.64 -83.12
C GLY A 7 51.53 39.93 -84.35
N ARG A 8 52.08 41.14 -84.37
CA ARG A 8 53.03 41.56 -85.41
C ARG A 8 54.19 42.34 -84.81
N VAL A 9 55.32 42.31 -85.49
CA VAL A 9 56.47 43.16 -85.18
C VAL A 9 56.70 44.10 -86.35
N ASP A 10 56.82 45.40 -86.07
CA ASP A 10 57.15 46.39 -87.09
C ASP A 10 58.66 46.46 -87.39
N GLU A 11 59.03 47.26 -88.38
CA GLU A 11 60.42 47.42 -88.84
C GLU A 11 61.35 48.06 -87.79
N THR A 12 60.77 48.66 -86.74
CA THR A 12 61.50 49.27 -85.62
C THR A 12 61.69 48.31 -84.44
N GLY A 13 61.19 47.08 -84.55
CA GLY A 13 61.22 46.08 -83.49
C GLY A 13 60.10 46.24 -82.44
N THR A 14 59.08 47.06 -82.70
CA THR A 14 57.94 47.20 -81.79
C THR A 14 56.95 46.07 -82.04
N VAL A 15 56.55 45.38 -80.97
CA VAL A 15 55.61 44.26 -80.98
C VAL A 15 54.21 44.75 -80.63
N TYR A 16 53.23 44.32 -81.44
CA TYR A 16 51.83 44.62 -81.27
C TYR A 16 51.03 43.33 -81.09
N VAL A 17 50.01 43.36 -80.23
CA VAL A 17 49.01 42.30 -80.06
C VAL A 17 47.71 42.76 -80.70
N ARG A 18 47.03 41.83 -81.39
CA ARG A 18 45.70 42.05 -81.96
C ARG A 18 44.66 41.66 -80.94
N THR A 19 43.84 42.63 -80.53
CA THR A 19 42.69 42.43 -79.64
C THR A 19 41.40 42.80 -80.38
N ALA A 20 40.23 42.48 -79.81
CA ALA A 20 38.95 42.93 -80.36
C ALA A 20 38.80 44.46 -80.46
N GLU A 21 39.58 45.22 -79.66
CA GLU A 21 39.58 46.69 -79.62
C GLU A 21 40.62 47.32 -80.58
N GLY A 22 41.42 46.50 -81.29
CA GLY A 22 42.45 46.95 -82.22
C GLY A 22 43.85 46.43 -81.87
N GLU A 23 44.87 46.95 -82.57
CA GLU A 23 46.27 46.63 -82.30
C GLU A 23 46.81 47.47 -81.14
N GLN A 24 47.32 46.81 -80.10
CA GLN A 24 47.91 47.44 -78.92
C GLN A 24 49.42 47.17 -78.88
N VAL A 25 50.19 48.15 -78.42
CA VAL A 25 51.65 48.00 -78.27
C VAL A 25 51.94 47.15 -77.02
N VAL A 26 52.67 46.06 -77.22
CA VAL A 26 53.03 45.09 -76.17
C VAL A 26 54.39 45.42 -75.54
N GLY A 27 55.31 45.92 -76.38
CA GLY A 27 56.67 46.27 -76.00
C GLY A 27 57.59 46.41 -77.23
N SER A 28 58.87 46.67 -76.99
CA SER A 28 59.89 46.77 -78.05
C SER A 28 61.01 45.73 -77.86
N TRP A 29 61.44 45.09 -78.94
CA TRP A 29 62.52 44.10 -78.96
C TRP A 29 63.68 44.58 -79.82
N GLN A 30 64.79 44.96 -79.19
CA GLN A 30 65.94 45.61 -79.84
C GLN A 30 67.09 44.62 -80.13
N ALA A 31 67.00 43.36 -79.70
CA ALA A 31 68.09 42.38 -79.76
C ALA A 31 67.61 41.00 -80.23
N GLY A 32 67.59 40.77 -81.55
CA GLY A 32 67.23 39.49 -82.16
C GLY A 32 66.34 39.63 -83.40
N SER A 33 65.84 38.52 -83.91
CA SER A 33 64.91 38.50 -85.04
C SER A 33 63.46 38.82 -84.60
N PRO A 34 62.62 39.35 -85.51
CA PRO A 34 61.20 39.57 -85.24
C PRO A 34 60.42 38.32 -84.79
N GLU A 35 60.83 37.13 -85.25
CA GLU A 35 60.23 35.85 -84.83
C GLU A 35 60.59 35.50 -83.38
N GLU A 36 61.82 35.76 -82.94
CA GLU A 36 62.24 35.57 -81.55
C GLU A 36 61.50 36.51 -80.58
N ALA A 37 61.17 37.72 -81.04
CA ALA A 37 60.37 38.68 -80.28
C ALA A 37 58.94 38.16 -80.04
N LEU A 38 58.26 37.69 -81.10
CA LEU A 38 56.92 37.10 -80.98
C LEU A 38 56.94 35.88 -80.06
N ALA A 39 57.89 34.96 -80.25
CA ALA A 39 58.03 33.77 -79.40
C ALA A 39 58.34 34.09 -77.92
N TYR A 40 58.92 35.25 -77.61
CA TYR A 40 59.09 35.71 -76.22
C TYR A 40 57.76 36.16 -75.60
N PHE A 41 56.97 36.94 -76.33
CA PHE A 41 55.67 37.44 -75.84
C PHE A 41 54.57 36.37 -75.87
N GLU A 42 54.66 35.37 -76.75
CA GLU A 42 53.84 34.16 -76.72
C GLU A 42 54.15 33.30 -75.48
N ARG A 43 55.43 33.13 -75.13
CA ARG A 43 55.80 32.43 -73.87
C ARG A 43 55.26 33.14 -72.62
N LYS A 44 55.15 34.47 -72.64
CA LYS A 44 54.48 35.23 -71.57
C LYS A 44 52.98 34.93 -71.53
N TYR A 45 52.33 34.85 -72.68
CA TYR A 45 50.92 34.44 -72.78
C TYR A 45 50.72 33.03 -72.19
N ASP A 46 51.56 32.06 -72.58
CA ASP A 46 51.53 30.70 -72.05
C ASP A 46 51.72 30.67 -70.53
N GLY A 47 52.59 31.53 -69.99
CA GLY A 47 52.76 31.70 -68.54
C GLY A 47 51.45 32.09 -67.85
N ILE A 48 50.75 33.10 -68.37
CA ILE A 48 49.46 33.55 -67.84
C ILE A 48 48.39 32.45 -67.98
N VAL A 49 48.37 31.73 -69.11
CA VAL A 49 47.48 30.56 -69.32
C VAL A 49 47.68 29.51 -68.22
N VAL A 50 48.93 29.21 -67.87
CA VAL A 50 49.27 28.25 -66.81
C VAL A 50 48.84 28.76 -65.45
N GLU A 51 49.10 30.04 -65.12
CA GLU A 51 48.70 30.63 -63.84
C GLU A 51 47.17 30.63 -63.66
N ILE A 52 46.41 30.98 -64.70
CA ILE A 52 44.95 30.89 -64.71
C ILE A 52 44.50 29.45 -64.50
N GLY A 53 45.09 28.48 -65.22
CA GLY A 53 44.77 27.06 -65.08
C GLY A 53 45.07 26.52 -63.67
N LEU A 54 46.16 26.96 -63.05
CA LEU A 54 46.51 26.62 -61.67
C LEU A 54 45.50 27.22 -60.69
N LEU A 55 45.10 28.47 -60.88
CA LEU A 55 44.09 29.11 -60.03
C LEU A 55 42.71 28.46 -60.20
N GLU A 56 42.28 28.15 -61.41
CA GLU A 56 41.05 27.42 -61.70
C GLU A 56 41.02 26.07 -60.97
N ARG A 57 42.13 25.31 -61.06
CA ARG A 57 42.26 24.03 -60.35
C ARG A 57 42.23 24.25 -58.84
N ARG A 58 42.96 25.24 -58.32
CA ARG A 58 43.01 25.55 -56.89
C ARG A 58 41.65 25.96 -56.36
N VAL A 59 40.90 26.79 -57.08
CA VAL A 59 39.50 27.11 -56.75
C VAL A 59 38.69 25.82 -56.73
N LYS A 60 38.77 24.94 -57.73
CA LYS A 60 37.95 23.71 -57.76
C LYS A 60 38.31 22.69 -56.68
N THR A 61 39.60 22.47 -56.40
CA THR A 61 40.07 21.32 -55.62
C THR A 61 40.54 21.64 -54.20
N THR A 62 40.67 22.93 -53.84
CA THR A 62 41.20 23.33 -52.52
C THR A 62 40.23 24.22 -51.75
N ASP A 63 40.51 24.42 -50.47
CA ASP A 63 39.75 25.28 -49.56
C ASP A 63 40.14 26.76 -49.68
N LEU A 64 40.58 27.20 -50.86
CA LEU A 64 40.88 28.61 -51.10
C LEU A 64 39.70 29.49 -50.69
N SER A 65 39.97 30.53 -49.90
CA SER A 65 38.94 31.46 -49.47
C SER A 65 38.45 32.28 -50.66
N ALA A 66 37.18 32.69 -50.67
CA ALA A 66 36.64 33.50 -51.75
C ALA A 66 37.45 34.81 -51.90
N LYS A 67 37.86 35.42 -50.78
CA LYS A 67 38.65 36.65 -50.75
C LYS A 67 40.03 36.48 -51.41
N ASP A 68 40.72 35.38 -51.11
CA ASP A 68 42.05 35.13 -51.68
C ASP A 68 41.96 34.76 -53.16
N ALA A 69 40.91 34.04 -53.55
CA ALA A 69 40.62 33.74 -54.95
C ALA A 69 40.34 35.02 -55.75
N THR A 70 39.51 35.93 -55.23
CA THR A 70 39.23 37.22 -55.88
C THR A 70 40.50 38.05 -56.05
N THR A 71 41.31 38.18 -54.99
CA THR A 71 42.60 38.90 -55.07
C THR A 71 43.52 38.34 -56.15
N ALA A 72 43.61 37.01 -56.27
CA ALA A 72 44.42 36.36 -57.29
C ALA A 72 43.87 36.56 -58.71
N ILE A 73 42.54 36.54 -58.87
CA ILE A 73 41.88 36.85 -60.14
C ILE A 73 42.16 38.29 -60.56
N ASP A 74 42.06 39.25 -59.64
CA ASP A 74 42.29 40.66 -59.92
C ASP A 74 43.74 40.93 -60.35
N HIS A 75 44.72 40.26 -59.72
CA HIS A 75 46.12 40.33 -60.14
C HIS A 75 46.33 39.76 -61.55
N LEU A 76 45.74 38.61 -61.87
CA LEU A 76 45.82 38.01 -63.20
C LEU A 76 45.11 38.88 -64.26
N ARG A 77 43.99 39.52 -63.91
CA ARG A 77 43.31 40.48 -64.79
C ARG A 77 44.21 41.67 -65.09
N GLN A 78 44.85 42.23 -64.07
CA GLN A 78 45.81 43.32 -64.26
C GLN A 78 46.93 42.91 -65.22
N GLN A 79 47.52 41.72 -65.06
CA GLN A 79 48.56 41.22 -65.96
C GLN A 79 48.08 41.03 -67.42
N VAL A 80 46.82 40.64 -67.62
CA VAL A 80 46.21 40.54 -68.95
C VAL A 80 45.95 41.93 -69.54
N ASP A 81 45.51 42.89 -68.72
CA ASP A 81 45.18 44.26 -69.12
C ASP A 81 46.40 45.16 -69.34
N GLU A 82 47.57 44.77 -68.83
CA GLU A 82 48.85 45.43 -69.14
C GLU A 82 49.37 45.09 -70.55
N HIS A 83 48.70 44.18 -71.29
CA HIS A 83 48.97 43.82 -72.69
C HIS A 83 50.44 43.44 -72.97
N HIS A 84 51.17 42.88 -72.01
CA HIS A 84 52.58 42.48 -72.15
C HIS A 84 52.78 41.06 -72.72
N ALA A 85 51.80 40.53 -73.45
CA ALA A 85 51.83 39.20 -74.06
C ALA A 85 51.13 39.21 -75.42
N VAL A 86 51.51 38.27 -76.30
CA VAL A 86 50.91 38.10 -77.63
C VAL A 86 50.14 36.77 -77.63
N GLY A 87 48.83 36.84 -77.85
CA GLY A 87 47.91 35.70 -77.83
C GLY A 87 46.45 36.15 -77.71
N ASP A 88 45.54 35.20 -77.48
CA ASP A 88 44.10 35.48 -77.31
C ASP A 88 43.78 36.01 -75.90
N LEU A 89 44.10 37.29 -75.66
CA LEU A 89 43.87 37.96 -74.38
C LEU A 89 42.36 38.04 -74.03
N ASP A 90 41.49 38.12 -75.04
CA ASP A 90 40.04 38.13 -74.87
C ASP A 90 39.51 36.80 -74.33
N ALA A 91 40.08 35.66 -74.77
CA ALA A 91 39.79 34.36 -74.19
C ALA A 91 40.27 34.25 -72.73
N LEU A 92 41.42 34.83 -72.38
CA LEU A 92 41.90 34.86 -70.99
C LEU A 92 40.97 35.70 -70.10
N ARG A 93 40.53 36.87 -70.56
CA ARG A 93 39.53 37.70 -69.85
C ARG A 93 38.24 36.92 -69.59
N LYS A 94 37.70 36.24 -70.61
CA LYS A 94 36.50 35.38 -70.46
C LYS A 94 36.70 34.25 -69.46
N ARG A 95 37.88 33.62 -69.40
CA ARG A 95 38.20 32.60 -68.40
C ARG A 95 38.22 33.17 -66.99
N LEU A 96 38.84 34.34 -66.80
CA LEU A 96 38.86 35.03 -65.51
C LEU A 96 37.44 35.44 -65.06
N ASP A 97 36.60 35.94 -65.97
CA ASP A 97 35.19 36.26 -65.70
C ASP A 97 34.39 35.03 -65.25
N ALA A 98 34.54 33.90 -65.95
CA ALA A 98 33.92 32.64 -65.58
C ALA A 98 34.42 32.13 -64.20
N LEU A 99 35.69 32.39 -63.88
CA LEU A 99 36.26 32.04 -62.59
C LEU A 99 35.70 32.91 -61.46
N VAL A 100 35.48 34.22 -61.67
CA VAL A 100 34.76 35.09 -60.71
C VAL A 100 33.36 34.53 -60.42
N ALA A 101 32.60 34.20 -61.46
CA ALA A 101 31.25 33.64 -61.30
C ALA A 101 31.28 32.34 -60.49
N THR A 102 32.30 31.49 -60.70
CA THR A 102 32.50 30.24 -59.94
C THR A 102 32.80 30.51 -58.46
N VAL A 103 33.65 31.51 -58.16
CA VAL A 103 34.00 31.88 -56.78
C VAL A 103 32.79 32.41 -56.02
N GLU A 104 32.00 33.30 -56.64
CA GLU A 104 30.77 33.83 -56.02
C GLU A 104 29.71 32.74 -55.80
N ALA A 105 29.52 31.82 -56.76
CA ALA A 105 28.60 30.70 -56.59
C ALA A 105 28.99 29.82 -55.38
N ARG A 106 30.28 29.48 -55.23
CA ARG A 106 30.76 28.69 -54.08
C ARG A 106 30.67 29.46 -52.77
N ARG A 107 30.83 30.79 -52.80
CA ARG A 107 30.66 31.65 -51.62
C ARG A 107 29.22 31.62 -51.12
N GLU A 108 28.24 31.80 -52.01
CA GLU A 108 26.83 31.75 -51.63
C GLU A 108 26.41 30.32 -51.22
N GLU A 109 26.93 29.27 -51.87
CA GLU A 109 26.71 27.89 -51.44
C GLU A 109 27.23 27.63 -50.02
N ARG A 110 28.49 28.01 -49.73
CA ARG A 110 29.08 27.87 -48.38
C ARG A 110 28.32 28.67 -47.33
N LYS A 111 27.88 29.88 -47.67
CA LYS A 111 27.07 30.73 -46.79
C LYS A 111 25.71 30.10 -46.50
N ALA A 112 25.04 29.56 -47.52
CA ALA A 112 23.78 28.83 -47.37
C ALA A 112 23.95 27.55 -46.53
N GLN A 113 25.01 26.78 -46.77
CA GLN A 113 25.33 25.59 -45.96
C GLN A 113 25.59 25.94 -44.50
N LYS A 114 26.39 26.99 -44.23
CA LYS A 114 26.65 27.45 -42.86
C LYS A 114 25.39 27.97 -42.18
N ALA A 115 24.55 28.72 -42.89
CA ALA A 115 23.28 29.18 -42.37
C ALA A 115 22.35 28.00 -42.01
N LYS A 116 22.26 27.00 -42.89
CA LYS A 116 21.50 25.78 -42.66
C LYS A 116 22.01 25.00 -41.45
N GLN A 117 23.32 24.77 -41.35
CA GLN A 117 23.93 24.09 -40.20
C GLN A 117 23.69 24.83 -38.88
N THR A 118 23.73 26.17 -38.91
CA THR A 118 23.46 27.00 -37.73
C THR A 118 21.99 26.90 -37.31
N ASP A 119 21.06 26.93 -38.28
CA ASP A 119 19.63 26.79 -38.03
C ASP A 119 19.28 25.39 -37.50
N GLU A 120 19.81 24.33 -38.11
CA GLU A 120 19.65 22.95 -37.63
C GLU A 120 20.21 22.77 -36.21
N ALA A 121 21.39 23.33 -35.92
CA ALA A 121 21.98 23.30 -34.58
C ALA A 121 21.11 24.07 -33.56
N LYS A 122 20.53 25.21 -33.97
CA LYS A 122 19.64 26.00 -33.13
C LYS A 122 18.36 25.24 -32.82
N GLN A 123 17.69 24.69 -33.83
CA GLN A 123 16.48 23.88 -33.66
C GLN A 123 16.73 22.66 -32.78
N ALA A 124 17.86 21.97 -32.97
CA ALA A 124 18.24 20.84 -32.12
C ALA A 124 18.43 21.26 -30.67
N LYS A 125 19.12 22.38 -30.40
CA LYS A 125 19.29 22.89 -29.03
C LYS A 125 17.98 23.36 -28.41
N GLU A 126 17.11 24.03 -29.18
CA GLU A 126 15.77 24.43 -28.73
C GLU A 126 14.91 23.21 -28.37
N ALA A 127 14.96 22.14 -29.16
CA ALA A 127 14.27 20.88 -28.86
C ALA A 127 14.79 20.23 -27.56
N LEU A 128 16.11 20.22 -27.33
CA LEU A 128 16.69 19.72 -26.07
C LEU A 128 16.24 20.54 -24.86
N VAL A 129 16.17 21.87 -25.00
CA VAL A 129 15.70 22.77 -23.95
C VAL A 129 14.23 22.52 -23.64
N ALA A 130 13.38 22.44 -24.67
CA ALA A 130 11.95 22.15 -24.51
C ALA A 130 11.72 20.80 -23.82
N GLU A 131 12.47 19.76 -24.23
CA GLU A 131 12.39 18.45 -23.58
C GLU A 131 12.83 18.53 -22.11
N ALA A 132 13.91 19.24 -21.80
CA ALA A 132 14.35 19.43 -20.42
C ALA A 132 13.32 20.19 -19.56
N GLU A 133 12.64 21.20 -20.12
CA GLU A 133 11.58 21.96 -19.47
C GLU A 133 10.33 21.11 -19.18
N GLU A 134 10.00 20.15 -20.05
CA GLU A 134 8.94 19.17 -19.80
C GLU A 134 9.36 18.13 -18.75
N LEU A 135 10.57 17.57 -18.87
CA LEU A 135 11.10 16.62 -17.88
C LEU A 135 11.23 17.24 -16.49
N ALA A 136 11.45 18.55 -16.39
CA ALA A 136 11.50 19.26 -15.12
C ALA A 136 10.18 19.22 -14.35
N ARG A 137 9.05 19.04 -15.05
CA ARG A 137 7.71 18.91 -14.46
C ARG A 137 7.32 17.45 -14.17
N SER A 138 8.05 16.49 -14.71
CA SER A 138 7.77 15.06 -14.52
C SER A 138 7.95 14.62 -13.06
N GLU A 139 7.12 13.67 -12.65
CA GLU A 139 7.22 12.96 -11.36
C GLU A 139 7.94 11.61 -11.50
N GLN A 140 8.31 11.22 -12.73
CA GLN A 140 9.12 10.03 -12.97
C GLN A 140 10.59 10.28 -12.62
N TRP A 141 10.88 10.40 -11.32
CA TRP A 141 12.16 10.90 -10.80
C TRP A 141 13.41 10.18 -11.32
N ARG A 142 13.31 8.87 -11.58
CA ARG A 142 14.43 8.05 -12.06
C ARG A 142 14.66 8.24 -13.55
N SER A 143 13.68 7.92 -14.39
CA SER A 143 13.78 8.01 -15.86
C SER A 143 14.00 9.44 -16.31
N ALA A 144 13.30 10.43 -15.75
CA ALA A 144 13.50 11.84 -16.08
C ALA A 144 14.91 12.32 -15.66
N GLY A 145 15.41 11.86 -14.51
CA GLY A 145 16.76 12.17 -14.06
C GLY A 145 17.85 11.55 -14.96
N GLU A 146 17.66 10.32 -15.42
CA GLU A 146 18.54 9.66 -16.39
C GLU A 146 18.51 10.37 -17.75
N ARG A 147 17.31 10.72 -18.24
CA ARG A 147 17.14 11.44 -19.50
C ARG A 147 17.76 12.84 -19.46
N LEU A 148 17.57 13.61 -18.38
CA LEU A 148 18.21 14.92 -18.19
C LEU A 148 19.74 14.85 -18.19
N ARG A 149 20.34 13.75 -17.70
CA ARG A 149 21.80 13.54 -17.84
C ARG A 149 22.19 13.28 -19.29
N ALA A 150 21.46 12.42 -19.98
CA ALA A 150 21.72 12.13 -21.40
C ALA A 150 21.63 13.39 -22.28
N LEU A 151 20.66 14.27 -22.01
CA LEU A 151 20.51 15.55 -22.73
C LEU A 151 21.74 16.45 -22.62
N VAL A 152 22.47 16.42 -21.48
CA VAL A 152 23.71 17.19 -21.31
C VAL A 152 24.79 16.68 -22.29
N ASP A 153 24.87 15.38 -22.48
CA ASP A 153 25.85 14.78 -23.37
C ASP A 153 25.46 15.02 -24.84
N THR A 154 24.17 14.96 -25.17
CA THR A 154 23.68 15.38 -26.49
C THR A 154 23.98 16.86 -26.77
N TRP A 155 23.77 17.75 -25.80
CA TRP A 155 24.08 19.17 -25.93
C TRP A 155 25.56 19.43 -26.26
N LYS A 156 26.49 18.73 -25.59
CA LYS A 156 27.94 18.87 -25.83
C LYS A 156 28.36 18.42 -27.23
N GLY A 157 27.62 17.48 -27.84
CA GLY A 157 27.89 16.98 -29.18
C GLY A 157 27.37 17.88 -30.31
N LEU A 158 26.49 18.85 -29.99
CA LEU A 158 25.94 19.75 -31.00
C LEU A 158 26.91 20.89 -31.35
N PRO A 159 26.89 21.38 -32.61
CA PRO A 159 27.66 22.55 -33.00
C PRO A 159 27.38 23.77 -32.10
N ARG A 160 28.41 24.60 -31.89
CA ARG A 160 28.26 25.85 -31.12
C ARG A 160 27.58 26.91 -31.96
N LEU A 161 26.63 27.62 -31.35
CA LEU A 161 25.99 28.79 -31.95
C LEU A 161 26.83 30.04 -31.68
N ASP A 162 26.31 31.21 -32.08
CA ASP A 162 26.83 32.45 -31.55
C ASP A 162 26.68 32.50 -30.02
N ARG A 163 27.60 33.20 -29.36
CA ARG A 163 27.70 33.24 -27.90
C ARG A 163 26.38 33.61 -27.22
N LYS A 164 25.62 34.56 -27.78
CA LYS A 164 24.40 35.07 -27.14
C LYS A 164 23.31 34.01 -27.15
N SER A 165 23.05 33.40 -28.31
CA SER A 165 22.03 32.36 -28.44
C SER A 165 22.38 31.10 -27.63
N ASP A 166 23.66 30.72 -27.61
CA ASP A 166 24.13 29.55 -26.86
C ASP A 166 23.98 29.75 -25.36
N ASP A 167 24.37 30.92 -24.84
CA ASP A 167 24.27 31.27 -23.41
C ASP A 167 22.80 31.30 -22.94
N GLU A 168 21.89 31.84 -23.75
CA GLU A 168 20.45 31.90 -23.43
C GLU A 168 19.82 30.51 -23.33
N LEU A 169 20.02 29.67 -24.36
CA LEU A 169 19.50 28.31 -24.38
C LEU A 169 20.13 27.44 -23.28
N TRP A 170 21.44 27.61 -23.02
CA TRP A 170 22.11 26.93 -21.92
C TRP A 170 21.57 27.34 -20.55
N HIS A 171 21.29 28.63 -20.34
CA HIS A 171 20.70 29.11 -19.10
C HIS A 171 19.33 28.46 -18.85
N ARG A 172 18.45 28.44 -19.86
CA ARG A 172 17.14 27.76 -19.79
C ARG A 172 17.27 26.27 -19.46
N PHE A 173 18.16 25.57 -20.18
CA PHE A 173 18.43 24.16 -19.97
C PHE A 173 18.93 23.87 -18.54
N SER A 174 19.92 24.63 -18.08
CA SER A 174 20.49 24.49 -16.74
C SER A 174 19.48 24.80 -15.64
N HIS A 175 18.62 25.81 -15.86
CA HIS A 175 17.53 26.15 -14.95
C HIS A 175 16.52 24.99 -14.82
N ALA A 176 16.05 24.42 -15.94
CA ALA A 176 15.14 23.28 -15.93
C ALA A 176 15.71 22.08 -15.15
N ARG A 177 16.98 21.75 -15.40
CA ARG A 177 17.69 20.67 -14.69
C ARG A 177 17.82 20.95 -13.19
N SER A 178 18.14 22.19 -12.82
CA SER A 178 18.28 22.60 -11.42
C SER A 178 16.94 22.57 -10.69
N ALA A 179 15.87 23.02 -11.34
CA ALA A 179 14.51 22.97 -10.82
C ALA A 179 14.06 21.52 -10.56
N PHE A 180 14.30 20.61 -11.52
CA PHE A 180 14.04 19.18 -11.35
C PHE A 180 14.78 18.60 -10.14
N SER A 181 16.09 18.85 -10.05
CA SER A 181 16.93 18.34 -8.96
C SER A 181 16.44 18.83 -7.58
N LYS A 182 16.09 20.11 -7.48
CA LYS A 182 15.53 20.71 -6.26
C LYS A 182 14.20 20.06 -5.87
N ARG A 183 13.27 19.91 -6.82
CA ARG A 183 11.98 19.23 -6.63
C ARG A 183 12.15 17.79 -6.17
N ARG A 184 13.01 17.03 -6.87
CA ARG A 184 13.32 15.64 -6.54
C ARG A 184 13.84 15.52 -5.10
N LYS A 185 14.81 16.35 -4.74
CA LYS A 185 15.38 16.37 -3.38
C LYS A 185 14.31 16.67 -2.33
N ALA A 186 13.48 17.68 -2.57
CA ALA A 186 12.40 18.05 -1.67
C ALA A 186 11.36 16.92 -1.51
N HIS A 187 10.97 16.26 -2.60
CA HIS A 187 10.02 15.15 -2.58
C HIS A 187 10.53 13.97 -1.73
N PHE A 188 11.77 13.52 -1.96
CA PHE A 188 12.33 12.42 -1.17
C PHE A 188 12.59 12.82 0.29
N ALA A 189 13.03 14.04 0.56
CA ALA A 189 13.16 14.54 1.93
C ALA A 189 11.80 14.56 2.68
N ALA A 190 10.72 14.93 1.99
CA ALA A 190 9.37 14.91 2.57
C ALA A 190 8.89 13.48 2.86
N LEU A 191 9.12 12.54 1.94
CA LEU A 191 8.81 11.12 2.16
C LEU A 191 9.60 10.53 3.34
N ASP A 192 10.89 10.86 3.44
CA ASP A 192 11.73 10.38 4.54
C ASP A 192 11.30 10.99 5.87
N ALA A 193 10.92 12.28 5.89
CA ALA A 193 10.36 12.92 7.07
C ALA A 193 9.04 12.27 7.54
N GLN A 194 8.13 11.96 6.60
CA GLN A 194 6.88 11.25 6.92
C GLN A 194 7.14 9.85 7.48
N ARG A 195 8.11 9.11 6.93
CA ARG A 195 8.51 7.79 7.44
C ARG A 195 9.13 7.87 8.82
N GLU A 196 9.94 8.89 9.10
CA GLU A 196 10.51 9.11 10.43
C GLU A 196 9.45 9.50 11.46
N GLU A 197 8.45 10.29 11.07
CA GLU A 197 7.31 10.59 11.93
C GLU A 197 6.50 9.32 12.26
N ALA A 198 6.21 8.50 11.25
CA ALA A 198 5.56 7.20 11.42
C ALA A 198 6.38 6.26 12.33
N ARG A 199 7.70 6.22 12.14
CA ARG A 199 8.62 5.44 12.99
C ARG A 199 8.52 5.88 14.45
N LYS A 200 8.62 7.19 14.72
CA LYS A 200 8.54 7.74 16.09
C LYS A 200 7.18 7.51 16.74
N ALA A 201 6.10 7.63 15.97
CA ALA A 201 4.75 7.32 16.47
C ALA A 201 4.65 5.85 16.88
N LYS A 202 5.10 4.93 16.02
CA LYS A 202 5.10 3.49 16.30
C LYS A 202 6.03 3.09 17.43
N GLU A 203 7.19 3.74 17.56
CA GLU A 203 8.10 3.54 18.68
C GLU A 203 7.43 3.85 20.03
N LYS A 204 6.65 4.93 20.12
CA LYS A 204 5.84 5.23 21.32
C LYS A 204 4.79 4.15 21.60
N LEU A 205 4.09 3.69 20.57
CA LEU A 205 3.09 2.62 20.71
C LEU A 205 3.72 1.30 21.20
N VAL A 206 4.92 0.98 20.71
CA VAL A 206 5.69 -0.19 21.13
C VAL A 206 6.11 -0.06 22.59
N THR A 207 6.67 1.08 22.99
CA THR A 207 7.06 1.32 24.39
C THR A 207 5.86 1.20 25.33
N GLU A 208 4.69 1.70 24.93
CA GLU A 208 3.47 1.56 25.72
C GLU A 208 3.01 0.09 25.79
N ALA A 209 2.98 -0.62 24.66
CA ALA A 209 2.69 -2.05 24.63
C ALA A 209 3.64 -2.85 25.54
N GLU A 210 4.94 -2.61 25.45
CA GLU A 210 5.96 -3.24 26.30
C GLU A 210 5.68 -2.98 27.79
N SER A 211 5.28 -1.76 28.17
CA SER A 211 4.91 -1.43 29.56
C SER A 211 3.66 -2.15 30.06
N LEU A 212 2.75 -2.51 29.15
CA LEU A 212 1.49 -3.20 29.46
C LEU A 212 1.63 -4.73 29.46
N SER A 213 2.74 -5.28 28.96
CA SER A 213 2.95 -6.73 28.80
C SER A 213 2.79 -7.54 30.08
N GLY A 214 3.18 -6.98 31.23
CA GLY A 214 3.06 -7.60 32.55
C GLY A 214 1.83 -7.21 33.36
N SER A 215 0.87 -6.47 32.78
CA SER A 215 -0.33 -6.04 33.50
C SER A 215 -1.26 -7.20 33.81
N THR A 216 -1.84 -7.20 35.02
CA THR A 216 -2.87 -8.17 35.45
C THR A 216 -4.29 -7.60 35.35
N ASP A 217 -4.46 -6.35 34.92
CA ASP A 217 -5.77 -5.80 34.54
C ASP A 217 -6.17 -6.34 33.15
N TRP A 218 -6.70 -7.56 33.15
CA TRP A 218 -6.99 -8.30 31.92
C TRP A 218 -7.98 -7.61 30.99
N VAL A 219 -8.94 -6.86 31.54
CA VAL A 219 -10.01 -6.23 30.74
C VAL A 219 -9.55 -4.88 30.21
N GLY A 220 -9.02 -4.02 31.08
CA GLY A 220 -8.55 -2.69 30.69
C GLY A 220 -7.35 -2.76 29.74
N THR A 221 -6.37 -3.61 30.05
CA THR A 221 -5.19 -3.77 29.20
C THR A 221 -5.52 -4.42 27.85
N ALA A 222 -6.42 -5.41 27.79
CA ALA A 222 -6.87 -5.96 26.50
C ALA A 222 -7.61 -4.93 25.64
N ALA A 223 -8.37 -4.02 26.25
CA ALA A 223 -8.98 -2.91 25.54
C ALA A 223 -7.90 -1.95 25.00
N ARG A 224 -6.91 -1.59 25.82
CA ARG A 224 -5.83 -0.71 25.40
C ARG A 224 -5.00 -1.30 24.26
N TYR A 225 -4.69 -2.60 24.26
CA TYR A 225 -4.03 -3.26 23.13
C TYR A 225 -4.81 -3.17 21.81
N ARG A 226 -6.15 -3.18 21.86
CA ARG A 226 -6.98 -2.96 20.66
C ARG A 226 -6.86 -1.53 20.15
N ASP A 227 -6.82 -0.55 21.05
CA ASP A 227 -6.67 0.86 20.70
C ASP A 227 -5.27 1.11 20.12
N LEU A 228 -4.22 0.58 20.76
CA LEU A 228 -2.84 0.63 20.25
C LEU A 228 -2.71 0.03 18.85
N MET A 229 -3.39 -1.08 18.56
CA MET A 229 -3.40 -1.66 17.21
C MET A 229 -4.13 -0.76 16.20
N THR A 230 -5.14 -0.02 16.63
CA THR A 230 -5.84 0.96 15.80
C THR A 230 -4.94 2.16 15.51
N GLU A 231 -4.28 2.70 16.53
CA GLU A 231 -3.28 3.77 16.41
C GLU A 231 -2.10 3.33 15.52
N TRP A 232 -1.64 2.09 15.66
CA TRP A 232 -0.57 1.51 14.84
C TRP A 232 -0.92 1.52 13.35
N LYS A 233 -2.15 1.11 13.01
CA LYS A 233 -2.66 1.14 11.62
C LYS A 233 -2.80 2.56 11.09
N ALA A 234 -3.10 3.53 11.95
CA ALA A 234 -3.26 4.93 11.59
C ALA A 234 -1.91 5.68 11.44
N ALA A 235 -0.86 5.25 12.15
CA ALA A 235 0.44 5.93 12.20
C ALA A 235 1.25 5.93 10.89
N GLY A 236 0.74 5.37 9.79
CA GLY A 236 1.44 5.28 8.51
C GLY A 236 2.46 4.16 8.46
N ARG A 237 3.49 4.27 7.59
CA ARG A 237 4.54 3.27 7.43
C ARG A 237 5.92 3.88 7.63
N ALA A 238 6.74 3.22 8.45
CA ALA A 238 8.14 3.54 8.58
C ALA A 238 8.96 2.92 7.42
N GLN A 239 10.27 3.13 7.45
CA GLN A 239 11.18 2.36 6.59
C GLN A 239 11.08 0.87 6.93
N ARG A 240 11.16 0.01 5.90
CA ARG A 240 10.87 -1.44 6.01
C ARG A 240 11.55 -2.12 7.20
N GLU A 241 12.86 -1.91 7.37
CA GLU A 241 13.62 -2.52 8.46
C GLU A 241 13.13 -2.11 9.84
N ALA A 242 12.86 -0.81 10.04
CA ALA A 242 12.32 -0.30 11.30
C ALA A 242 10.86 -0.74 11.54
N GLU A 243 10.06 -0.83 10.47
CA GLU A 243 8.68 -1.33 10.54
C GLU A 243 8.63 -2.77 11.03
N ASP A 244 9.49 -3.64 10.47
CA ASP A 244 9.56 -5.05 10.83
C ASP A 244 10.03 -5.24 12.29
N ASP A 245 11.06 -4.51 12.73
CA ASP A 245 11.55 -4.53 14.11
C ASP A 245 10.47 -4.08 15.12
N LEU A 246 9.88 -2.90 14.87
CA LEU A 246 8.84 -2.34 15.76
C LEU A 246 7.62 -3.26 15.83
N TRP A 247 7.23 -3.90 14.72
CA TRP A 247 6.10 -4.83 14.69
C TRP A 247 6.37 -6.08 15.52
N ASN A 248 7.58 -6.66 15.41
CA ASN A 248 7.96 -7.83 16.19
C ASN A 248 7.96 -7.52 17.69
N ARG A 249 8.46 -6.34 18.09
CA ARG A 249 8.43 -5.89 19.49
C ARG A 249 7.00 -5.68 20.00
N PHE A 250 6.15 -4.99 19.22
CA PHE A 250 4.75 -4.78 19.56
C PHE A 250 4.02 -6.12 19.78
N ARG A 251 4.21 -7.05 18.84
CA ARG A 251 3.58 -8.36 18.88
C ARG A 251 4.12 -9.22 20.02
N GLY A 252 5.44 -9.20 20.26
CA GLY A 252 6.04 -9.90 21.40
C GLY A 252 5.46 -9.44 22.74
N ALA A 253 5.30 -8.13 22.94
CA ALA A 253 4.66 -7.57 24.14
C ALA A 253 3.20 -8.02 24.29
N GLN A 254 2.44 -8.00 23.18
CA GLN A 254 1.07 -8.49 23.14
C GLN A 254 0.98 -9.99 23.48
N ASP A 255 1.85 -10.80 22.90
CA ASP A 255 1.86 -12.25 23.09
C ASP A 255 2.16 -12.61 24.55
N ILE A 256 3.09 -11.90 25.22
CA ILE A 256 3.38 -12.09 26.65
C ILE A 256 2.12 -11.86 27.49
N PHE A 257 1.41 -10.73 27.28
CA PHE A 257 0.20 -10.41 28.04
C PHE A 257 -0.91 -11.44 27.82
N PHE A 258 -1.19 -11.81 26.57
CA PHE A 258 -2.28 -12.74 26.27
C PHE A 258 -1.94 -14.19 26.65
N ALA A 259 -0.67 -14.59 26.64
CA ALA A 259 -0.23 -15.86 27.18
C ALA A 259 -0.47 -15.94 28.69
N ALA A 260 0.01 -14.95 29.47
CA ALA A 260 -0.20 -14.89 30.91
C ALA A 260 -1.70 -14.85 31.28
N ARG A 261 -2.49 -14.08 30.53
CA ARG A 261 -3.94 -14.08 30.69
C ARG A 261 -4.52 -15.47 30.46
N SER A 262 -4.16 -16.13 29.36
CA SER A 262 -4.68 -17.45 29.00
C SER A 262 -4.34 -18.50 30.05
N GLU A 263 -3.14 -18.46 30.62
CA GLU A 263 -2.72 -19.37 31.70
C GLU A 263 -3.61 -19.24 32.93
N VAL A 264 -3.85 -18.01 33.41
CA VAL A 264 -4.72 -17.76 34.57
C VAL A 264 -6.16 -18.25 34.35
N PHE A 265 -6.72 -18.02 33.15
CA PHE A 265 -8.06 -18.53 32.84
C PHE A 265 -8.08 -20.06 32.69
N ALA A 266 -7.03 -20.66 32.12
CA ALA A 266 -6.92 -22.11 31.99
C ALA A 266 -6.83 -22.81 33.35
N GLU A 267 -6.06 -22.28 34.30
CA GLU A 267 -5.99 -22.81 35.67
C GLU A 267 -7.36 -22.75 36.36
N ARG A 268 -8.05 -21.61 36.28
CA ARG A 268 -9.39 -21.45 36.87
C ARG A 268 -10.40 -22.41 36.24
N ASP A 269 -10.37 -22.56 34.92
CA ASP A 269 -11.30 -23.43 34.21
C ASP A 269 -11.01 -24.92 34.50
N ALA A 270 -9.74 -25.29 34.70
CA ALA A 270 -9.34 -26.63 35.17
C ALA A 270 -9.84 -26.90 36.60
N GLU A 271 -9.66 -25.96 37.53
CA GLU A 271 -10.19 -26.06 38.91
C GLU A 271 -11.71 -26.24 38.90
N GLN A 272 -12.43 -25.44 38.11
CA GLN A 272 -13.88 -25.57 37.97
C GLN A 272 -14.27 -26.92 37.37
N GLY A 273 -13.51 -27.44 36.41
CA GLY A 273 -13.72 -28.77 35.83
C GLY A 273 -13.60 -29.90 36.86
N GLU A 274 -12.60 -29.85 37.74
CA GLU A 274 -12.47 -30.82 38.83
C GLU A 274 -13.59 -30.68 39.88
N ASN A 275 -13.95 -29.44 40.25
CA ASN A 275 -15.10 -29.17 41.11
C ASN A 275 -16.40 -29.73 40.52
N LEU A 276 -16.59 -29.63 39.20
CA LEU A 276 -17.77 -30.17 38.53
C LEU A 276 -17.84 -31.70 38.67
N LYS A 277 -16.72 -32.41 38.45
CA LYS A 277 -16.67 -33.88 38.61
C LYS A 277 -17.06 -34.29 40.03
N LEU A 278 -16.47 -33.66 41.04
CA LEU A 278 -16.77 -33.94 42.44
C LEU A 278 -18.25 -33.67 42.77
N LYS A 279 -18.82 -32.56 42.27
CA LYS A 279 -20.25 -32.26 42.44
C LYS A 279 -21.13 -33.27 41.70
N GLU A 280 -20.76 -33.71 40.51
CA GLU A 280 -21.51 -34.74 39.78
C GLU A 280 -21.51 -36.10 40.50
N GLU A 281 -20.40 -36.46 41.16
CA GLU A 281 -20.30 -37.66 42.01
C GLU A 281 -21.21 -37.56 43.24
N LEU A 282 -21.18 -36.42 43.96
CA LEU A 282 -22.07 -36.19 45.10
C LEU A 282 -23.55 -36.15 44.70
N ALA A 283 -23.88 -35.57 43.55
CA ALA A 283 -25.24 -35.60 43.03
C ALA A 283 -25.70 -37.04 42.74
N ALA A 284 -24.84 -37.88 42.15
CA ALA A 284 -25.13 -39.29 41.92
C ALA A 284 -25.24 -40.09 43.24
N GLU A 285 -24.46 -39.72 44.27
CA GLU A 285 -24.59 -40.28 45.62
C GLU A 285 -25.94 -39.90 46.25
N ALA A 286 -26.35 -38.64 46.15
CA ALA A 286 -27.63 -38.13 46.66
C ALA A 286 -28.83 -38.79 45.95
N GLU A 287 -28.76 -38.98 44.63
CA GLU A 287 -29.83 -39.61 43.85
C GLU A 287 -30.16 -41.03 44.33
N LYS A 288 -29.19 -41.76 44.91
CA LYS A 288 -29.42 -43.09 45.49
C LYS A 288 -30.26 -43.07 46.76
N LEU A 289 -30.47 -41.91 47.39
CA LEU A 289 -31.36 -41.76 48.55
C LEU A 289 -32.83 -41.81 48.14
N VAL A 290 -33.12 -41.73 46.83
CA VAL A 290 -34.47 -41.83 46.25
C VAL A 290 -34.61 -43.19 45.54
N PRO A 291 -35.70 -43.94 45.74
CA PRO A 291 -36.85 -43.64 46.60
C PRO A 291 -36.54 -43.76 48.10
N VAL A 292 -37.14 -42.88 48.90
CA VAL A 292 -36.90 -42.77 50.34
C VAL A 292 -37.54 -43.95 51.08
N LYS A 293 -36.71 -44.84 51.64
CA LYS A 293 -37.17 -46.00 52.44
C LYS A 293 -37.13 -45.74 53.94
N ASP A 294 -36.07 -45.08 54.40
CA ASP A 294 -35.91 -44.64 55.80
C ASP A 294 -35.63 -43.14 55.78
N LEU A 295 -36.62 -42.35 56.19
CA LEU A 295 -36.55 -40.90 56.16
C LEU A 295 -35.45 -40.35 57.09
N LYS A 296 -35.24 -40.96 58.26
CA LYS A 296 -34.26 -40.48 59.24
C LYS A 296 -32.84 -40.72 58.73
N ALA A 297 -32.58 -41.91 58.20
CA ALA A 297 -31.29 -42.26 57.62
C ALA A 297 -31.01 -41.43 56.35
N ALA A 298 -32.01 -41.27 55.46
CA ALA A 298 -31.85 -40.51 54.23
C ALA A 298 -31.55 -39.02 54.49
N ARG A 299 -32.18 -38.40 55.49
CA ARG A 299 -31.88 -37.01 55.90
C ARG A 299 -30.48 -36.85 56.47
N ALA A 300 -30.03 -37.80 57.28
CA ALA A 300 -28.67 -37.76 57.83
C ALA A 300 -27.62 -37.90 56.71
N ALA A 301 -27.83 -38.82 55.77
CA ALA A 301 -26.97 -39.01 54.62
C ALA A 301 -26.97 -37.77 53.69
N PHE A 302 -28.15 -37.23 53.37
CA PHE A 302 -28.28 -36.04 52.54
C PHE A 302 -27.59 -34.83 53.18
N ARG A 303 -27.71 -34.63 54.50
CA ARG A 303 -27.01 -33.56 55.21
C ARG A 303 -25.48 -33.67 55.05
N SER A 304 -24.93 -34.87 55.20
CA SER A 304 -23.48 -35.10 55.02
C SER A 304 -23.04 -34.88 53.56
N ILE A 305 -23.86 -35.29 52.58
CA ILE A 305 -23.58 -35.01 51.17
C ILE A 305 -23.63 -33.50 50.90
N ASN A 306 -24.61 -32.80 51.46
CA ASN A 306 -24.76 -31.36 51.29
C ASN A 306 -23.58 -30.59 51.91
N GLU A 307 -23.09 -31.00 53.08
CA GLU A 307 -21.89 -30.41 53.68
C GLU A 307 -20.66 -30.56 52.77
N ARG A 308 -20.45 -31.76 52.19
CA ARG A 308 -19.37 -31.99 51.20
C ARG A 308 -19.58 -31.20 49.92
N TRP A 309 -20.82 -31.03 49.48
CA TRP A 309 -21.19 -30.27 48.29
C TRP A 309 -20.88 -28.78 48.43
N GLU A 310 -21.22 -28.19 49.57
CA GLU A 310 -20.92 -26.79 49.89
C GLU A 310 -19.43 -26.54 50.10
N ALA A 311 -18.68 -27.55 50.55
CA ALA A 311 -17.23 -27.48 50.66
C ALA A 311 -16.51 -27.45 49.29
N ILE A 312 -17.16 -27.92 48.23
CA ILE A 312 -16.60 -27.86 46.87
C ILE A 312 -16.88 -26.47 46.28
N GLY A 313 -15.84 -25.88 45.68
CA GLY A 313 -15.88 -24.56 45.06
C GLY A 313 -16.82 -24.45 43.85
N HIS A 314 -16.62 -23.39 43.07
CA HIS A 314 -17.46 -23.10 41.91
C HIS A 314 -17.23 -24.10 40.78
N VAL A 315 -18.28 -24.33 40.00
CA VAL A 315 -18.28 -25.15 38.77
C VAL A 315 -18.45 -24.26 37.54
N PRO A 316 -18.19 -24.75 36.31
CA PRO A 316 -18.37 -23.97 35.11
C PRO A 316 -19.79 -23.45 35.00
N ARG A 317 -19.92 -22.18 34.60
CA ARG A 317 -21.19 -21.45 34.59
C ARG A 317 -22.31 -22.20 33.86
N ASP A 318 -21.98 -22.86 32.74
CA ASP A 318 -22.95 -23.56 31.90
C ASP A 318 -23.39 -24.90 32.50
N ALA A 319 -22.53 -25.55 33.29
CA ALA A 319 -22.83 -26.83 33.94
C ALA A 319 -23.58 -26.66 35.27
N ARG A 320 -23.43 -25.49 35.90
CA ARG A 320 -24.01 -25.17 37.21
C ARG A 320 -25.51 -25.48 37.34
N PRO A 321 -26.41 -25.05 36.42
CA PRO A 321 -27.85 -25.29 36.59
C PRO A 321 -28.20 -26.78 36.55
N LYS A 322 -27.48 -27.56 35.74
CA LYS A 322 -27.70 -29.00 35.60
C LYS A 322 -27.33 -29.75 36.88
N VAL A 323 -26.14 -29.47 37.41
CA VAL A 323 -25.64 -30.19 38.59
C VAL A 323 -26.41 -29.78 39.86
N GLU A 324 -26.72 -28.49 40.03
CA GLU A 324 -27.55 -28.00 41.14
C GLU A 324 -28.99 -28.55 41.06
N GLY A 325 -29.56 -28.64 39.85
CA GLY A 325 -30.90 -29.18 39.64
C GLY A 325 -31.06 -30.63 40.08
N ARG A 326 -30.01 -31.46 39.96
CA ARG A 326 -29.99 -32.85 40.46
C ARG A 326 -30.08 -32.91 41.98
N MET A 327 -29.26 -32.11 42.67
CA MET A 327 -29.30 -32.00 44.14
C MET A 327 -30.66 -31.50 44.65
N GLN A 328 -31.20 -30.46 44.02
CA GLN A 328 -32.52 -29.91 44.36
C GLN A 328 -33.65 -30.92 44.14
N ALA A 329 -33.56 -31.78 43.13
CA ALA A 329 -34.55 -32.82 42.90
C ALA A 329 -34.58 -33.85 44.05
N VAL A 330 -33.41 -34.25 44.56
CA VAL A 330 -33.29 -35.13 45.72
C VAL A 330 -33.82 -34.45 46.98
N GLU A 331 -33.46 -33.18 47.19
CA GLU A 331 -33.97 -32.40 48.32
C GLU A 331 -35.50 -32.31 48.31
N ARG A 332 -36.11 -32.00 47.15
CA ARG A 332 -37.57 -31.98 46.99
C ARG A 332 -38.19 -33.33 47.30
N ALA A 333 -37.64 -34.43 46.79
CA ALA A 333 -38.16 -35.77 47.06
C ALA A 333 -38.09 -36.13 48.56
N LEU A 334 -37.05 -35.70 49.28
CA LEU A 334 -36.95 -35.87 50.73
C LEU A 334 -37.99 -35.03 51.48
N LEU A 335 -38.19 -33.77 51.08
CA LEU A 335 -39.20 -32.88 51.66
C LEU A 335 -40.62 -33.42 51.43
N GLU A 336 -40.93 -33.91 50.23
CA GLU A 336 -42.22 -34.53 49.90
C GLU A 336 -42.46 -35.82 50.70
N SER A 337 -41.42 -36.62 50.90
CA SER A 337 -41.48 -37.83 51.74
C SER A 337 -41.68 -37.48 53.22
N GLU A 338 -41.03 -36.42 53.72
CA GLU A 338 -41.22 -35.90 55.07
C GLU A 338 -42.64 -35.37 55.27
N GLU A 339 -43.16 -34.61 54.31
CA GLU A 339 -44.52 -34.10 54.36
C GLU A 339 -45.54 -35.25 54.34
N SER A 340 -45.29 -36.28 53.54
CA SER A 340 -46.15 -37.47 53.47
C SER A 340 -46.15 -38.25 54.80
N GLU A 341 -44.97 -38.49 55.38
CA GLU A 341 -44.85 -39.12 56.71
C GLU A 341 -45.50 -38.28 57.81
N TRP A 342 -45.32 -36.96 57.77
CA TRP A 342 -45.97 -36.04 58.71
C TRP A 342 -47.49 -36.05 58.56
N ARG A 343 -48.02 -36.07 57.34
CA ARG A 343 -49.47 -36.18 57.08
C ARG A 343 -50.03 -37.50 57.61
N ARG A 344 -49.32 -38.62 57.41
CA ARG A 344 -49.69 -39.95 57.94
C ARG A 344 -49.71 -39.97 59.46
N THR A 345 -48.72 -39.35 60.09
CA THR A 345 -48.53 -39.35 61.55
C THR A 345 -49.08 -38.13 62.27
N ASN A 346 -49.82 -37.25 61.57
CA ASN A 346 -50.25 -35.94 62.09
C ASN A 346 -51.03 -36.09 63.40
N PRO A 347 -50.47 -35.63 64.54
CA PRO A 347 -51.06 -35.85 65.86
C PRO A 347 -52.43 -35.17 66.02
N GLU A 348 -52.63 -34.00 65.41
CA GLU A 348 -53.89 -33.25 65.51
C GLU A 348 -54.98 -33.84 64.62
N ALA A 349 -54.62 -34.32 63.42
CA ALA A 349 -55.55 -35.04 62.56
C ALA A 349 -55.99 -36.36 63.21
N ARG A 350 -55.04 -37.11 63.78
CA ARG A 350 -55.31 -38.33 64.55
C ARG A 350 -56.15 -38.04 65.80
N ALA A 351 -55.87 -36.95 66.53
CA ALA A 351 -56.66 -36.55 67.70
C ALA A 351 -58.10 -36.14 67.33
N ARG A 352 -58.30 -35.42 66.22
CA ARG A 352 -59.64 -35.09 65.71
C ARG A 352 -60.40 -36.33 65.25
N ALA A 353 -59.74 -37.24 64.53
CA ALA A 353 -60.32 -38.52 64.14
C ALA A 353 -60.69 -39.35 65.37
N ALA A 354 -59.81 -39.45 66.37
CA ALA A 354 -60.08 -40.13 67.65
C ALA A 354 -61.27 -39.51 68.40
N GLY A 355 -61.35 -38.18 68.44
CA GLY A 355 -62.46 -37.44 69.06
C GLY A 355 -63.80 -37.69 68.36
N LEU A 356 -63.83 -37.68 67.03
CA LEU A 356 -65.04 -37.99 66.24
C LEU A 356 -65.49 -39.44 66.45
N THR A 357 -64.56 -40.39 66.42
CA THR A 357 -64.83 -41.80 66.71
C THR A 357 -65.39 -41.98 68.13
N GLY A 358 -64.84 -41.27 69.13
CA GLY A 358 -65.37 -41.26 70.49
C GLY A 358 -66.80 -40.72 70.60
N GLN A 359 -67.14 -39.67 69.84
CA GLN A 359 -68.50 -39.13 69.78
C GLN A 359 -69.50 -40.10 69.11
N LEU A 360 -69.07 -40.77 68.03
CA LEU A 360 -69.88 -41.79 67.35
C LEU A 360 -70.11 -43.00 68.27
N GLN A 361 -69.09 -43.45 69.00
CA GLN A 361 -69.19 -44.50 70.00
C GLN A 361 -70.21 -44.13 71.09
N ALA A 362 -70.11 -42.92 71.66
CA ALA A 362 -71.06 -42.46 72.67
C ALA A 362 -72.51 -42.38 72.13
N ALA A 363 -72.70 -42.03 70.86
CA ALA A 363 -74.02 -42.01 70.23
C ALA A 363 -74.59 -43.43 70.01
N VAL A 364 -73.75 -44.38 69.59
CA VAL A 364 -74.08 -45.81 69.47
C VAL A 364 -74.48 -46.38 70.84
N ASP A 365 -73.70 -46.13 71.88
CA ASP A 365 -73.98 -46.63 73.23
C ASP A 365 -75.26 -46.02 73.82
N LYS A 366 -75.51 -44.73 73.56
CA LYS A 366 -76.76 -44.07 73.94
C LYS A 366 -77.97 -44.69 73.22
N LEU A 367 -77.87 -44.94 71.91
CA LEU A 367 -78.94 -45.58 71.15
C LEU A 367 -79.20 -47.01 71.65
N ARG A 368 -78.15 -47.79 71.97
CA ARG A 368 -78.28 -49.10 72.61
C ARG A 368 -79.04 -49.02 73.93
N GLY A 369 -78.64 -48.11 74.83
CA GLY A 369 -79.35 -47.91 76.10
C GLY A 369 -80.81 -47.46 75.94
N GLN A 370 -81.11 -46.64 74.93
CA GLN A 370 -82.48 -46.23 74.61
C GLN A 370 -83.33 -47.38 74.04
N ILE A 371 -82.74 -48.26 73.23
CA ILE A 371 -83.38 -49.50 72.74
C ILE A 371 -83.72 -50.41 73.92
N ASP A 372 -82.76 -50.64 74.82
CA ASP A 372 -82.95 -51.50 75.99
C ASP A 372 -84.04 -50.95 76.92
N THR A 373 -84.05 -49.64 77.14
CA THR A 373 -85.11 -48.95 77.91
C THR A 373 -86.48 -49.06 77.24
N ALA A 374 -86.54 -48.84 75.91
CA ALA A 374 -87.80 -48.93 75.16
C ALA A 374 -88.37 -50.36 75.16
N ARG A 375 -87.49 -51.38 75.11
CA ARG A 375 -87.87 -52.80 75.25
C ARG A 375 -88.36 -53.12 76.66
N ALA A 376 -87.69 -52.62 77.70
CA ALA A 376 -88.11 -52.80 79.09
C ALA A 376 -89.47 -52.15 79.39
N GLN A 377 -89.82 -51.07 78.70
CA GLN A 377 -91.12 -50.38 78.80
C GLN A 377 -92.22 -51.00 77.91
N GLY A 378 -91.94 -52.11 77.22
CA GLY A 378 -92.90 -52.80 76.35
C GLY A 378 -93.20 -52.10 75.01
N ASN A 379 -92.45 -51.06 74.64
CA ASN A 379 -92.65 -50.29 73.42
C ASN A 379 -91.76 -50.80 72.28
N ASN A 380 -92.09 -51.98 71.75
CA ASN A 380 -91.30 -52.67 70.72
C ASN A 380 -91.20 -51.88 69.41
N ALA A 381 -92.27 -51.16 69.01
CA ALA A 381 -92.26 -50.35 67.79
C ALA A 381 -91.22 -49.21 67.85
N ARG A 382 -91.02 -48.61 69.03
CA ARG A 382 -89.98 -47.59 69.25
C ARG A 382 -88.58 -48.21 69.28
N ALA A 383 -88.42 -49.39 69.87
CA ALA A 383 -87.15 -50.11 69.90
C ALA A 383 -86.66 -50.47 68.49
N ASP A 384 -87.54 -50.97 67.61
CA ASP A 384 -87.17 -51.35 66.24
C ASP A 384 -86.78 -50.14 65.38
N LYS A 385 -87.43 -48.99 65.60
CA LYS A 385 -87.06 -47.74 64.94
C LYS A 385 -85.66 -47.27 65.36
N LEU A 386 -85.37 -47.31 66.66
CA LEU A 386 -84.06 -46.97 67.20
C LEU A 386 -82.98 -47.99 66.77
N ALA A 387 -83.33 -49.27 66.60
CA ALA A 387 -82.41 -50.29 66.11
C ALA A 387 -81.94 -50.02 64.67
N LYS A 388 -82.83 -49.55 63.78
CA LYS A 388 -82.43 -49.11 62.43
C LYS A 388 -81.53 -47.87 62.46
N GLU A 389 -81.78 -46.94 63.39
CA GLU A 389 -80.92 -45.77 63.57
C GLU A 389 -79.53 -46.15 64.14
N LEU A 390 -79.50 -47.13 65.06
CA LEU A 390 -78.29 -47.72 65.59
C LEU A 390 -77.45 -48.37 64.49
N GLU A 391 -78.08 -49.12 63.58
CA GLU A 391 -77.39 -49.77 62.46
C GLU A 391 -76.66 -48.74 61.57
N GLY A 392 -77.32 -47.65 61.21
CA GLY A 392 -76.69 -46.56 60.45
C GLY A 392 -75.55 -45.87 61.21
N ARG A 393 -75.69 -45.68 62.54
CA ARG A 393 -74.63 -45.10 63.37
C ARG A 393 -73.44 -46.05 63.59
N GLN A 394 -73.70 -47.35 63.69
CA GLN A 394 -72.68 -48.38 63.80
C GLN A 394 -71.85 -48.46 62.51
N ALA A 395 -72.49 -48.43 61.34
CA ALA A 395 -71.77 -48.41 60.06
C ALA A 395 -70.83 -47.20 59.92
N LEU A 396 -71.26 -46.02 60.38
CA LEU A 396 -70.43 -44.81 60.40
C LEU A 396 -69.27 -44.92 61.41
N LEU A 397 -69.50 -45.52 62.57
CA LEU A 397 -68.45 -45.79 63.56
C LEU A 397 -67.40 -46.76 63.01
N ASP A 398 -67.82 -47.83 62.35
CA ASP A 398 -66.91 -48.82 61.76
C ASP A 398 -66.04 -48.18 60.65
N GLN A 399 -66.62 -47.25 59.86
CA GLN A 399 -65.87 -46.48 58.88
C GLN A 399 -64.87 -45.50 59.52
N ALA A 400 -65.26 -44.84 60.62
CA ALA A 400 -64.39 -43.93 61.36
C ALA A 400 -63.22 -44.67 62.06
N LEU A 401 -63.46 -45.90 62.55
CA LEU A 401 -62.43 -46.76 63.13
C LEU A 401 -61.39 -47.20 62.08
N LYS A 402 -61.84 -47.60 60.88
CA LYS A 402 -60.93 -47.90 59.76
C LYS A 402 -60.07 -46.70 59.38
N GLY A 403 -60.66 -45.51 59.26
CA GLY A 403 -59.92 -44.28 58.97
C GLY A 403 -58.89 -43.94 60.06
N LEU A 404 -59.16 -44.28 61.33
CA LEU A 404 -58.22 -44.09 62.43
C LEU A 404 -57.01 -45.05 62.36
N GLU A 405 -57.23 -46.29 61.93
CA GLU A 405 -56.17 -47.28 61.71
C GLU A 405 -55.22 -46.86 60.57
N GLU A 406 -55.74 -46.19 59.53
CA GLU A 406 -54.94 -45.64 58.43
C GLU A 406 -53.96 -44.52 58.86
N PHE A 407 -54.22 -43.81 59.98
CA PHE A 407 -53.29 -42.85 60.58
C PHE A 407 -52.25 -43.50 61.51
N GLY A 408 -52.28 -44.82 61.70
CA GLY A 408 -51.48 -45.54 62.69
C GLY A 408 -50.56 -46.63 62.14
N GLY A 409 -50.73 -47.05 60.89
CA GLY A 409 -49.93 -48.08 60.21
C GLY A 409 -48.86 -47.50 59.33
#